data_AF-A0A553KV59-F1
#
_entry.id   AF-A0A553KV59-F1
#
_cell.length_a   1.000
_cell.length_b   1.000
_cell.length_c   1.000
_cell.angle_alpha   90.00
_cell.angle_beta   90.00
_cell.angle_gamma   90.00
#
_symmetry.space_group_name_H-M   'P 1'
#
loop_
_entity.id
_entity.type
_entity.pdbx_description
1 polymer ?
#
loop_
_entity_poly.entity_id
_entity_poly.type
_entity_poly.pdbx_seq_one_letter_code
_entity_poly.pdbx_strand_id
1 'polypeptide(L)' 'MLQTKAVRLERDLLGEKEIPYDAYYGIQTMRAAENFPITGYRLHRELIQAMAIVKKAAALANMET' A
#
# COMPACT_ATOMS: atom_id res chain seq x y z
N MET A 1 8.60 -27.56 -2.98
CA MET A 1 8.22 -27.24 -1.58
C MET A 1 7.73 -25.80 -1.55
N LEU A 2 6.49 -25.55 -1.16
CA LEU A 2 5.94 -24.20 -1.03
C LEU A 2 6.57 -23.54 0.20
N GLN A 3 7.40 -22.52 0.00
CA GLN A 3 7.89 -21.68 1.07
C GLN A 3 6.69 -20.91 1.64
N THR A 4 6.30 -21.18 2.90
CA THR A 4 5.32 -20.36 3.61
C THR A 4 5.96 -19.00 3.81
N LYS A 5 5.65 -18.02 2.95
CA LYS A 5 6.11 -16.64 3.16
C LYS A 5 5.58 -16.17 4.50
N ALA A 6 6.45 -15.60 5.34
CA ALA A 6 6.03 -14.99 6.59
C ALA A 6 4.97 -13.91 6.28
N VAL A 7 3.94 -13.85 7.12
CA VAL A 7 2.85 -12.87 7.00
C VAL A 7 2.77 -12.04 8.28
N ARG A 8 2.21 -10.84 8.15
CA ARG A 8 1.88 -9.94 9.25
C ARG A 8 0.38 -9.64 9.20
N LEU A 9 -0.27 -9.62 10.36
CA LEU A 9 -1.68 -9.31 10.47
C LEU A 9 -1.86 -7.78 10.54
N GLU A 10 -2.71 -7.24 9.69
CA GLU A 10 -3.13 -5.83 9.74
C GLU A 10 -4.63 -5.71 10.00
N ARG A 11 -5.06 -4.60 10.58
CA ARG A 11 -6.46 -4.27 10.85
C ARG A 11 -6.84 -2.93 10.27
N ASP A 12 -7.97 -2.87 9.58
CA ASP A 12 -8.67 -1.64 9.22
C ASP A 12 -10.11 -1.62 9.77
N LEU A 13 -10.91 -0.65 9.35
CA LEU A 13 -12.31 -0.53 9.76
C LEU A 13 -13.20 -1.69 9.27
N LEU A 14 -12.74 -2.47 8.29
CA LEU A 14 -13.47 -3.61 7.71
C LEU A 14 -13.01 -4.96 8.29
N GLY A 15 -12.07 -4.95 9.24
CA GLY A 15 -11.56 -6.16 9.91
C GLY A 15 -10.08 -6.39 9.70
N GLU A 16 -9.66 -7.64 9.86
CA GLU A 16 -8.24 -8.05 9.85
C GLU A 16 -7.88 -8.83 8.59
N LYS A 17 -6.61 -8.74 8.17
CA LYS A 17 -6.09 -9.48 7.02
C LYS A 17 -4.60 -9.76 7.12
N GLU A 18 -4.19 -10.92 6.59
CA GLU A 18 -2.79 -11.30 6.45
C GLU A 18 -2.16 -10.61 5.24
N ILE A 19 -1.03 -9.94 5.47
CA ILE A 19 -0.23 -9.26 4.46
C ILE A 19 1.16 -9.90 4.41
N PRO A 20 1.77 -10.09 3.23
CA PRO A 20 3.14 -10.61 3.15
C PRO A 20 4.11 -9.74 3.96
N TYR A 21 5.00 -10.38 4.70
CA TYR A 21 5.94 -9.66 5.58
C TYR A 21 6.93 -8.79 4.78
N ASP A 22 7.25 -9.19 3.55
CA ASP A 22 8.13 -8.48 2.61
C ASP A 22 7.42 -7.35 1.84
N ALA A 23 6.11 -7.19 2.00
CA ALA A 23 5.35 -6.14 1.33
C ALA A 23 5.35 -4.82 2.12
N TYR A 24 5.75 -3.74 1.46
CA TYR A 24 5.67 -2.38 2.00
C TYR A 24 4.26 -1.80 2.04
N TYR A 25 3.31 -2.37 1.29
CA TYR A 25 1.92 -1.94 1.29
C TYR A 25 1.15 -2.55 2.46
N GLY A 26 0.02 -1.93 2.84
CA GLY A 26 -0.87 -2.42 3.89
C GLY A 26 -2.21 -2.98 3.40
N ILE A 27 -3.10 -3.25 4.35
CA ILE A 27 -4.41 -3.88 4.17
C ILE A 27 -5.29 -3.15 3.16
N GLN A 28 -5.28 -1.81 3.17
CA GLN A 28 -6.08 -1.01 2.25
C GLN A 28 -5.64 -1.22 0.78
N THR A 29 -4.34 -1.34 0.53
CA THR A 29 -3.82 -1.60 -0.81
C THR A 29 -4.14 -3.03 -1.25
N MET A 30 -4.03 -4.00 -0.35
CA MET A 30 -4.43 -5.38 -0.61
C MET A 30 -5.91 -5.46 -1.00
N ARG A 31 -6.80 -4.83 -0.22
CA ARG A 31 -8.23 -4.77 -0.53
C ARG A 31 -8.50 -4.09 -1.87
N ALA A 32 -7.81 -3.00 -2.18
CA ALA A 32 -7.96 -2.34 -3.48
C ALA A 32 -7.58 -3.28 -4.64
N ALA A 33 -6.49 -4.04 -4.50
CA ALA A 33 -6.08 -5.02 -5.51
C ALA A 33 -7.11 -6.13 -5.71
N GLU A 34 -7.74 -6.61 -4.65
CA GLU A 34 -8.79 -7.63 -4.68
C GLU A 34 -10.13 -7.11 -5.21
N ASN A 35 -10.48 -5.86 -4.89
CA ASN A 35 -11.75 -5.24 -5.27
C ASN A 35 -11.76 -4.74 -6.71
N PHE A 36 -10.61 -4.37 -7.28
CA PHE A 36 -10.52 -3.76 -8.60
C PHE A 36 -9.65 -4.53 -9.63
N PRO A 37 -9.84 -5.85 -9.84
CA PRO A 37 -9.12 -6.62 -10.85
C PRO A 37 -9.75 -6.42 -12.25
N ILE A 38 -9.77 -5.18 -12.75
CA ILE A 38 -10.55 -4.82 -13.95
C ILE A 38 -9.69 -4.95 -15.23
N THR A 39 -8.62 -4.15 -15.34
CA THR A 39 -7.87 -4.00 -16.60
C THR A 39 -6.45 -4.59 -16.57
N GLY A 40 -5.89 -4.82 -15.38
CA GLY A 40 -4.49 -5.24 -15.20
C GLY A 40 -3.45 -4.14 -15.48
N TYR A 41 -3.86 -2.95 -15.93
CA TYR A 41 -2.94 -1.83 -16.13
C TYR A 41 -2.39 -1.32 -14.81
N ARG A 42 -1.08 -1.04 -14.80
CA ARG A 42 -0.40 -0.42 -13.66
C ARG A 42 -0.47 1.09 -13.77
N LEU A 43 -0.38 1.77 -12.63
CA LEU A 43 -0.26 3.22 -12.58
C LEU A 43 1.00 3.68 -13.31
N HIS A 44 0.90 4.82 -13.99
CA HIS A 44 2.05 5.44 -14.62
C HIS A 44 3.09 5.82 -13.57
N ARG A 45 4.37 5.60 -13.87
CA ARG A 45 5.48 5.83 -12.93
C ARG A 45 5.53 7.28 -12.43
N GLU A 46 5.20 8.23 -13.29
CA GLU A 46 5.19 9.66 -12.96
C GLU A 46 4.15 9.98 -11.88
N LEU A 47 2.99 9.32 -11.88
CA LEU A 47 1.97 9.51 -10.85
C LEU A 47 2.45 9.03 -9.47
N ILE A 48 3.18 7.91 -9.45
CA ILE A 48 3.78 7.38 -8.22
C ILE A 48 4.82 8.38 -7.66
N GLN A 49 5.67 8.94 -8.54
CA GLN A 49 6.66 9.95 -8.16
C GLN A 49 6.01 11.24 -7.67
N ALA A 50 4.99 11.74 -8.38
CA ALA A 50 4.24 12.92 -7.99
C ALA A 50 3.61 12.75 -6.59
N MET A 51 3.00 11.60 -6.32
CA MET A 51 2.44 11.30 -4.99
C MET A 51 3.51 11.31 -3.90
N ALA A 52 4.68 10.73 -4.15
CA ALA A 52 5.80 10.74 -3.20
C ALA A 52 6.30 12.17 -2.92
N ILE A 53 6.39 13.03 -3.94
CA ILE A 53 6.75 14.45 -3.79
C ILE A 53 5.73 15.17 -2.91
N VAL A 54 4.44 14.99 -3.17
CA VAL A 54 3.36 15.62 -2.38
C VAL A 54 3.42 15.17 -0.92
N LYS A 55 3.61 13.87 -0.66
CA LYS A 55 3.71 13.35 0.71
C LYS A 55 4.95 13.85 1.45
N LYS A 56 6.09 13.98 0.75
CA LYS A 56 7.29 14.61 1.31
C LYS A 56 7.05 16.07 1.69
N ALA A 57 6.47 16.85 0.78
CA ALA A 57 6.18 18.26 1.03
C ALA A 57 5.20 18.45 2.20
N ALA A 58 4.14 17.64 2.27
CA ALA A 58 3.18 17.66 3.37
C ALA A 58 3.83 17.30 4.72
N ALA A 59 4.71 16.30 4.74
CA ALA A 59 5.42 15.94 5.97
C ALA A 59 6.33 17.08 6.46
N LEU A 60 7.06 17.75 5.57
CA LEU A 60 7.89 18.91 5.92
C LEU A 60 7.04 20.07 6.47
N ALA A 61 5.94 20.41 5.81
CA ALA A 61 5.04 21.47 6.25
C ALA A 61 4.44 21.19 7.64
N ASN A 62 4.05 19.94 7.91
CA ASN A 62 3.51 19.55 9.22
C ASN A 62 4.55 19.57 10.36
N MET A 63 5.85 19.48 10.05
CA MET A 63 6.93 19.52 11.05
C MET A 63 7.39 20.95 11.38
N GLU A 64 7.06 21.93 10.53
CA GLU A 64 7.43 23.33 10.74
C GLU A 64 6.56 24.04 11.79
N THR A 65 5.43 23.43 12.17
CA THR A 65 4.49 23.92 13.20
C THR A 65 4.71 23.19 14.52
#